data_AF-A0A7C6BNC3-F1
#
_entry.id   AF-A0A7C6BNC3-F1
#
_cell.length_a   1.000
_cell.length_b   1.000
_cell.length_c   1.000
_cell.angle_alpha   90.00
_cell.angle_beta   90.00
_cell.angle_gamma   90.00
#
_symmetry.space_group_name_H-M   'P 1'
#
loop_
_entity.id
_entity.type
_entity.pdbx_description
1 polymer ?
#
loop_
_entity_poly.entity_id
_entity_poly.type
_entity_poly.pdbx_seq_one_letter_code
_entity_poly.pdbx_strand_id
1 'polypeptide(L)'
;MSNQLKNILIWGAGKIGRGFIADLFNKAEYNLVFVDSNRELIHQLNTQQQYTIINLPSLDEKEEVIIKDFQAFHTDEKDQIFQKLKECSILSLVVFPSAFEQVAKDISAIIERRSREKIDRSLDILMSTNICQPSEQFKHYLFKELSDAGKDYFNRYIGLVDTLIIRMGIEPTPEMREKDPMIILTNGYPELTLDRPAFKGEPPQFKGLLYTTNMAHEEKRKMYTYNTIHAVYAYLGKQRGYQYIIESIQDEEIQQMAVEGLKESSRALQKEFGYSDEEMKEWNNRVLKNMANPILKDKIDRVGADPIRKLKKEDRLIGPALMCIRNGILPYFLAKTAAAALLFTVEDDPATTIIQKFLRSHPIKEAVREFCQLDREVELIQLIAEQYQKFLNKISLKEDFYKIKKLKDCYEIGFEYEKNYRGCAQCLISTIFKFTGKNNNSLFQSASGLSGGMALCGDGACGGYSGGIMIMGSFIGRRFEMLEVNGDKEAQSQAYQMAQRLHDKFIETYGSVICADIHKQIFGKSFCLRSKEVRKEFEEAGAHLDKCTTVVAMAASWVADILSDEGFL
;
A
#
# COMPACT_ATOMS: atom_id res chain seq x y z
N MET A 1 -9.59 -21.96 -41.64
CA MET A 1 -9.89 -20.53 -41.42
C MET A 1 -8.56 -19.80 -41.52
N SER A 2 -8.41 -18.82 -42.41
CA SER A 2 -7.11 -18.18 -42.65
C SER A 2 -6.58 -17.58 -41.35
N ASN A 3 -5.33 -17.92 -40.99
CA ASN A 3 -4.55 -17.25 -39.95
C ASN A 3 -4.36 -15.79 -40.39
N GLN A 4 -5.35 -14.95 -40.11
CA GLN A 4 -5.21 -13.51 -40.28
C GLN A 4 -4.29 -13.07 -39.15
N LEU A 5 -3.02 -12.83 -39.48
CA LEU A 5 -2.01 -12.38 -38.53
C LEU A 5 -2.54 -11.15 -37.79
N LYS A 6 -2.49 -11.19 -36.46
CA LYS A 6 -2.98 -10.11 -35.60
C LYS A 6 -1.86 -9.09 -35.43
N ASN A 7 -2.15 -7.80 -35.58
CA ASN A 7 -1.16 -6.74 -35.44
C ASN A 7 -1.40 -5.99 -34.11
N ILE A 8 -0.31 -5.67 -33.41
CA ILE A 8 -0.31 -4.70 -32.31
C ILE A 8 0.61 -3.54 -32.66
N LEU A 9 0.16 -2.32 -32.36
CA LEU A 9 1.03 -1.15 -32.34
C LEU A 9 1.44 -0.83 -30.90
N ILE A 10 2.74 -0.63 -30.67
CA ILE A 10 3.33 -0.28 -29.38
C ILE A 10 3.91 1.13 -29.52
N TRP A 11 3.25 2.10 -28.89
CA TRP A 11 3.67 3.49 -28.86
C TRP A 11 4.52 3.73 -27.62
N GLY A 12 5.82 3.94 -27.82
CA GLY A 12 6.84 3.89 -26.78
C GLY A 12 7.67 2.63 -26.93
N ALA A 13 8.73 2.72 -27.72
CA ALA A 13 9.67 1.63 -27.98
C ALA A 13 10.78 1.55 -26.92
N GLY A 14 10.55 2.04 -25.70
CA GLY A 14 11.49 1.94 -24.59
C GLY A 14 11.61 0.53 -24.00
N LYS A 15 12.23 0.41 -22.82
CA LYS A 15 12.50 -0.88 -22.16
C LYS A 15 11.23 -1.71 -21.90
N ILE A 16 10.15 -1.09 -21.41
CA ILE A 16 8.88 -1.80 -21.14
C ILE A 16 8.16 -2.15 -22.44
N GLY A 17 8.18 -1.27 -23.45
CA GLY A 17 7.56 -1.55 -24.74
C GLY A 17 8.22 -2.75 -25.42
N ARG A 18 9.55 -2.73 -25.52
CA ARG A 18 10.34 -3.81 -26.13
C ARG A 18 10.48 -5.06 -25.27
N GLY A 19 10.59 -4.91 -23.96
CA GLY A 19 10.91 -5.99 -23.02
C GLY A 19 9.72 -6.64 -22.35
N PHE A 20 8.53 -6.04 -22.44
CA PHE A 20 7.31 -6.59 -21.82
C PHE A 20 6.18 -6.76 -22.82
N ILE A 21 5.68 -5.67 -23.38
CA ILE A 21 4.51 -5.72 -24.28
C ILE A 21 4.88 -6.51 -25.54
N ALA A 22 6.01 -6.19 -26.17
CA ALA A 22 6.49 -6.93 -27.33
C ALA A 22 6.76 -8.41 -27.02
N ASP A 23 7.34 -8.75 -25.85
CA ASP A 23 7.56 -10.15 -25.46
C ASP A 23 6.23 -10.94 -25.39
N LEU A 24 5.23 -10.40 -24.70
CA LEU A 24 3.92 -11.03 -24.56
C LEU A 24 3.22 -11.24 -25.90
N PHE A 25 3.17 -10.20 -26.72
CA PHE A 25 2.46 -10.25 -27.99
C PHE A 25 3.23 -11.04 -29.07
N ASN A 26 4.56 -11.04 -29.05
CA ASN A 26 5.39 -11.90 -29.91
C ASN A 26 5.16 -13.39 -29.59
N LYS A 27 5.13 -13.77 -28.30
CA LYS A 27 4.80 -15.13 -27.86
C LYS A 27 3.39 -15.57 -28.28
N ALA A 28 2.49 -14.63 -28.51
CA ALA A 28 1.15 -14.84 -29.03
C ALA A 28 1.06 -14.70 -30.57
N GLU A 29 2.19 -14.67 -31.26
CA GLU A 29 2.31 -14.59 -32.73
C GLU A 29 1.65 -13.33 -33.36
N TYR A 30 1.68 -12.20 -32.64
CA TYR A 30 1.30 -10.91 -33.21
C TYR A 30 2.45 -10.29 -34.00
N ASN A 31 2.12 -9.64 -35.11
CA ASN A 31 3.07 -8.73 -35.75
C ASN A 31 3.20 -7.46 -34.93
N LEU A 32 4.45 -7.04 -34.71
CA LEU A 32 4.78 -5.90 -33.87
C LEU A 32 5.04 -4.66 -34.73
N VAL A 33 4.42 -3.55 -34.35
CA VAL A 33 4.71 -2.22 -34.91
C VAL A 33 5.12 -1.29 -33.77
N PHE A 34 6.33 -0.76 -33.81
CA PHE A 34 6.83 0.22 -32.85
C PHE A 34 6.64 1.65 -33.36
N VAL A 35 6.28 2.55 -32.45
CA VAL A 35 6.27 4.00 -32.69
C VAL A 35 7.01 4.69 -31.54
N ASP A 36 7.95 5.58 -31.85
CA ASP A 36 8.66 6.36 -30.83
C ASP A 36 9.08 7.74 -31.36
N SER A 37 9.25 8.70 -30.45
CA SER A 37 9.76 10.05 -30.75
C SER A 37 11.28 10.10 -30.80
N ASN A 38 11.97 9.06 -30.34
CA ASN A 38 13.43 8.98 -30.43
C ASN A 38 13.86 8.47 -31.81
N ARG A 39 14.30 9.39 -32.68
CA ARG A 39 14.78 9.06 -34.04
C ARG A 39 15.96 8.08 -34.06
N GLU A 40 16.89 8.22 -33.14
CA GLU A 40 18.07 7.35 -33.07
C GLU A 40 17.65 5.91 -32.76
N LEU A 41 16.76 5.75 -31.78
CA LEU A 41 16.19 4.45 -31.42
C LEU A 41 15.45 3.81 -32.59
N ILE A 42 14.60 4.56 -33.30
CA ILE A 42 13.89 4.05 -34.48
C ILE A 42 14.85 3.68 -35.61
N HIS A 43 15.88 4.49 -35.84
CA HIS A 43 16.92 4.17 -36.83
C HIS A 43 17.66 2.88 -36.47
N GLN A 44 18.03 2.69 -35.20
CA GLN A 44 18.68 1.47 -34.72
C GLN A 44 17.78 0.24 -34.89
N LEU A 45 16.49 0.35 -34.51
CA LEU A 45 15.50 -0.72 -34.71
C LEU A 45 15.37 -1.11 -36.19
N ASN A 46 15.26 -0.13 -37.08
CA ASN A 46 15.11 -0.38 -38.51
C ASN A 46 16.40 -0.88 -39.19
N THR A 47 17.58 -0.53 -38.67
CA THR A 47 18.86 -1.03 -39.19
C THR A 47 19.13 -2.46 -38.69
N GLN A 48 18.88 -2.73 -37.41
CA GLN A 48 19.20 -4.04 -36.80
C GLN A 48 18.14 -5.10 -37.12
N GLN A 49 16.87 -4.73 -37.33
CA GLN A 49 15.72 -5.59 -37.67
C GLN A 49 15.41 -6.73 -36.68
N GLN A 50 16.22 -6.89 -35.63
CA GLN A 50 16.01 -7.83 -34.54
C GLN A 50 16.68 -7.32 -33.26
N TYR A 51 16.21 -7.76 -32.11
CA TYR A 51 16.88 -7.55 -30.82
C TYR A 51 16.56 -8.68 -29.84
N THR A 52 17.35 -8.78 -28.79
CA THR A 52 17.27 -9.85 -27.79
C THR A 52 16.64 -9.35 -26.49
N ILE A 53 15.72 -10.13 -25.94
CA ILE A 53 15.21 -9.99 -24.59
C ILE A 53 15.79 -11.13 -23.76
N ILE A 54 16.39 -10.79 -22.62
CA ILE A 54 16.79 -11.75 -21.61
C ILE A 54 15.88 -11.57 -20.38
N ASN A 55 15.00 -12.53 -20.18
CA ASN A 55 14.17 -12.65 -18.99
C ASN A 55 14.94 -13.43 -17.92
N LEU A 56 15.09 -12.83 -16.74
CA LEU A 56 15.87 -13.36 -15.62
C LEU A 56 15.00 -13.47 -14.36
N PRO A 57 14.13 -14.50 -14.24
CA PRO A 57 13.30 -14.70 -13.05
C PRO A 57 14.11 -15.00 -11.77
N SER A 58 15.29 -15.60 -11.90
CA SER A 58 16.21 -15.92 -10.81
C SER A 58 17.64 -16.07 -11.34
N LEU A 59 18.62 -16.39 -10.48
CA LEU A 59 20.01 -16.68 -10.92
C LEU A 59 20.11 -17.92 -11.82
N ASP A 60 19.24 -18.90 -11.60
CA ASP A 60 19.28 -20.20 -12.27
C ASP A 60 18.31 -20.29 -13.44
N GLU A 61 17.39 -19.33 -13.56
CA GLU A 61 16.39 -19.25 -14.62
C GLU A 61 16.75 -18.12 -15.60
N LYS A 62 16.98 -18.47 -16.87
CA LYS A 62 17.18 -17.53 -17.96
C LYS A 62 16.32 -17.97 -19.16
N GLU A 63 15.51 -17.06 -19.68
CA GLU A 63 14.82 -17.22 -20.95
C GLU A 63 15.32 -16.13 -21.91
N GLU A 64 15.77 -16.54 -23.09
CA GLU A 64 16.23 -15.65 -24.16
C GLU A 64 15.20 -15.66 -25.29
N VAL A 65 14.72 -14.48 -25.67
CA VAL A 65 13.70 -14.30 -26.70
C VAL A 65 14.24 -13.35 -27.76
N ILE A 66 14.27 -13.80 -29.01
CA ILE A 66 14.64 -12.96 -30.16
C ILE A 66 13.36 -12.35 -30.73
N ILE A 67 13.30 -11.03 -30.76
CA ILE A 67 12.25 -10.26 -31.43
C ILE A 67 12.77 -9.84 -32.79
N LYS A 68 12.03 -10.16 -33.84
CA LYS A 68 12.36 -9.87 -35.24
C LYS A 68 11.07 -9.62 -36.04
N ASP A 69 11.22 -9.32 -37.33
CA ASP A 69 10.09 -9.13 -38.26
C ASP A 69 9.10 -8.02 -37.84
N PHE A 70 9.56 -7.06 -37.04
CA PHE A 70 8.79 -5.90 -36.61
C PHE A 70 8.96 -4.72 -37.57
N GLN A 71 8.05 -3.76 -37.50
CA GLN A 71 8.18 -2.47 -38.19
C GLN A 71 8.35 -1.36 -37.15
N ALA A 72 9.17 -0.34 -37.42
CA ALA A 72 9.35 0.79 -36.51
C ALA A 72 9.21 2.13 -37.24
N PHE A 73 8.41 3.04 -36.69
CA PHE A 73 8.13 4.35 -37.25
C PHE A 73 8.44 5.47 -36.26
N HIS A 74 8.96 6.58 -36.76
CA HIS A 74 9.04 7.81 -35.98
C HIS A 74 7.65 8.46 -35.88
N THR A 75 7.34 9.12 -34.77
CA THR A 75 6.06 9.83 -34.54
C THR A 75 5.65 10.82 -35.67
N ASP A 76 6.58 11.32 -36.46
CA ASP A 76 6.31 12.18 -37.61
C ASP A 76 5.74 11.45 -38.84
N GLU A 77 5.90 10.14 -38.91
CA GLU A 77 5.44 9.29 -40.03
C GLU A 77 3.94 8.99 -39.92
N LYS A 78 3.15 10.05 -39.77
CA LYS A 78 1.72 10.01 -39.39
C LYS A 78 0.87 9.18 -40.34
N ASP A 79 1.14 9.27 -41.64
CA ASP A 79 0.39 8.50 -42.64
C ASP A 79 0.71 7.01 -42.56
N GLN A 80 1.98 6.63 -42.44
CA GLN A 80 2.42 5.24 -42.29
C GLN A 80 1.84 4.63 -41.00
N ILE A 81 1.95 5.35 -39.88
CA ILE A 81 1.38 4.95 -38.58
C ILE A 81 -0.13 4.73 -38.73
N PHE A 82 -0.84 5.67 -39.36
CA PHE A 82 -2.28 5.56 -39.55
C PHE A 82 -2.67 4.35 -40.42
N GLN A 83 -1.97 4.10 -41.53
CA GLN A 83 -2.24 2.91 -42.36
C GLN A 83 -1.99 1.62 -41.57
N LYS A 84 -0.95 1.57 -40.74
CA LYS A 84 -0.69 0.40 -39.89
C LYS A 84 -1.74 0.21 -38.80
N LEU A 85 -2.20 1.28 -38.17
CA LEU A 85 -3.32 1.23 -37.23
C LEU A 85 -4.64 0.78 -37.88
N LYS A 86 -4.77 0.88 -39.21
CA LYS A 86 -5.86 0.24 -39.93
C LYS A 86 -5.72 -1.28 -40.04
N GLU A 87 -4.73 -1.89 -39.43
CA GLU A 87 -4.60 -3.35 -39.38
C GLU A 87 -4.61 -3.84 -37.93
N CYS A 88 -4.64 -2.92 -36.96
CA CYS A 88 -4.60 -3.21 -35.54
C CYS A 88 -5.98 -3.09 -34.90
N SER A 89 -6.29 -4.01 -33.98
CA SER A 89 -7.38 -3.87 -33.00
C SER A 89 -6.88 -3.36 -31.66
N ILE A 90 -5.57 -3.38 -31.42
CA ILE A 90 -4.93 -3.04 -30.16
C ILE A 90 -3.78 -2.06 -30.40
N LEU A 91 -3.74 -1.02 -29.57
CA LEU A 91 -2.65 -0.07 -29.44
C LEU A 91 -2.19 -0.10 -27.98
N SER A 92 -0.91 -0.29 -27.68
CA SER A 92 -0.38 -0.12 -26.32
C SER A 92 0.38 1.19 -26.22
N LEU A 93 -0.01 2.05 -25.27
CA LEU A 93 0.72 3.27 -24.94
C LEU A 93 1.66 2.98 -23.77
N VAL A 94 2.96 2.98 -24.06
CA VAL A 94 4.05 2.69 -23.11
C VAL A 94 4.93 3.93 -22.95
N VAL A 95 4.32 5.00 -22.43
CA VAL A 95 4.97 6.31 -22.29
C VAL A 95 4.91 6.82 -20.86
N PHE A 96 5.83 7.71 -20.51
CA PHE A 96 5.80 8.38 -19.21
C PHE A 96 4.63 9.40 -19.15
N PRO A 97 4.09 9.70 -17.96
CA PRO A 97 3.01 10.68 -17.79
C PRO A 97 3.32 12.06 -18.38
N SER A 98 4.59 12.47 -18.37
CA SER A 98 5.04 13.74 -18.98
C SER A 98 4.80 13.82 -20.49
N ALA A 99 4.66 12.68 -21.18
CA ALA A 99 4.38 12.62 -22.60
C ALA A 99 2.86 12.57 -22.92
N PHE A 100 1.98 12.47 -21.92
CA PHE A 100 0.55 12.25 -22.14
C PHE A 100 -0.10 13.34 -22.98
N GLU A 101 0.21 14.62 -22.72
CA GLU A 101 -0.39 15.72 -23.49
C GLU A 101 0.00 15.65 -24.97
N GLN A 102 1.28 15.42 -25.26
CA GLN A 102 1.76 15.33 -26.64
C GLN A 102 1.19 14.09 -27.36
N VAL A 103 1.21 12.92 -26.70
CA VAL A 103 0.66 11.69 -27.27
C VAL A 103 -0.86 11.82 -27.47
N ALA A 104 -1.58 12.49 -26.57
CA ALA A 104 -3.00 12.75 -26.72
C ALA A 104 -3.30 13.56 -28.00
N LYS A 105 -2.46 14.54 -28.36
CA LYS A 105 -2.59 15.27 -29.64
C LYS A 105 -2.44 14.34 -30.83
N ASP A 106 -1.43 13.48 -30.85
CA ASP A 106 -1.21 12.54 -31.96
C ASP A 106 -2.34 11.49 -32.08
N ILE A 107 -2.78 10.93 -30.96
CA ILE A 107 -3.89 9.98 -30.91
C ILE A 107 -5.23 10.65 -31.27
N SER A 108 -5.46 11.91 -30.89
CA SER A 108 -6.66 12.65 -31.28
C SER A 108 -6.75 12.79 -32.80
N ALA A 109 -5.64 13.10 -33.47
CA ALA A 109 -5.59 13.23 -34.92
C ALA A 109 -5.92 11.90 -35.63
N ILE A 110 -5.48 10.77 -35.05
CA ILE A 110 -5.83 9.43 -35.50
C ILE A 110 -7.34 9.18 -35.34
N ILE A 111 -7.91 9.45 -34.16
CA ILE A 111 -9.34 9.26 -33.89
C ILE A 111 -10.20 10.10 -34.83
N GLU A 112 -9.86 11.38 -34.99
CA GLU A 112 -10.51 12.30 -35.91
C GLU A 112 -10.49 11.79 -37.35
N ARG A 113 -9.34 11.26 -37.80
CA ARG A 113 -9.23 10.68 -39.13
C ARG A 113 -10.05 9.39 -39.27
N ARG A 114 -10.06 8.52 -38.26
CA ARG A 114 -10.91 7.32 -38.25
C ARG A 114 -12.41 7.67 -38.31
N SER A 115 -12.82 8.73 -37.61
CA SER A 115 -14.19 9.25 -37.63
C SER A 115 -14.57 9.75 -39.02
N ARG A 116 -13.73 10.58 -39.66
CA ARG A 116 -13.95 11.06 -41.05
C ARG A 116 -13.99 9.93 -42.07
N GLU A 117 -13.12 8.93 -41.93
CA GLU A 117 -13.06 7.76 -42.81
C GLU A 117 -14.09 6.67 -42.47
N LYS A 118 -14.96 6.89 -41.46
CA LYS A 118 -16.03 5.97 -41.02
C LYS A 118 -15.53 4.55 -40.77
N ILE A 119 -14.43 4.44 -40.03
CA ILE A 119 -13.83 3.14 -39.69
C ILE A 119 -14.58 2.59 -38.48
N ASP A 120 -15.57 1.72 -38.68
CA ASP A 120 -16.50 1.29 -37.62
C ASP A 120 -16.02 0.07 -36.80
N ARG A 121 -14.72 -0.23 -36.82
CA ARG A 121 -14.13 -1.25 -35.94
C ARG A 121 -13.56 -0.61 -34.68
N SER A 122 -13.50 -1.37 -33.61
CA SER A 122 -12.88 -0.92 -32.37
C SER A 122 -11.36 -0.74 -32.51
N LEU A 123 -10.81 0.13 -31.67
CA LEU A 123 -9.39 0.19 -31.34
C LEU A 123 -9.27 0.33 -29.84
N ASP A 124 -8.78 -0.72 -29.18
CA ASP A 124 -8.57 -0.72 -27.74
C ASP A 124 -7.15 -0.27 -27.42
N ILE A 125 -7.03 0.78 -26.62
CA ILE A 125 -5.77 1.40 -26.24
C ILE A 125 -5.41 0.93 -24.83
N LEU A 126 -4.36 0.13 -24.72
CA LEU A 126 -3.82 -0.36 -23.46
C LEU A 126 -2.92 0.71 -22.83
N MET A 127 -3.32 1.22 -21.67
CA MET A 127 -2.57 2.23 -20.91
C MET A 127 -1.47 1.55 -20.09
N SER A 128 -0.35 1.24 -20.73
CA SER A 128 0.79 0.49 -20.19
C SER A 128 1.80 1.39 -19.50
N THR A 129 1.35 2.02 -18.41
CA THR A 129 2.13 2.99 -17.64
C THR A 129 2.19 2.61 -16.16
N ASN A 130 3.17 3.15 -15.42
CA ASN A 130 3.35 2.84 -13.99
C ASN A 130 2.80 3.95 -13.09
N ILE A 131 1.57 4.39 -13.36
CA ILE A 131 0.79 5.30 -12.52
C ILE A 131 -0.60 4.70 -12.28
N CYS A 132 -1.30 5.15 -11.24
CA CYS A 132 -2.68 4.77 -10.98
C CYS A 132 -3.65 5.52 -11.90
N GLN A 133 -4.67 4.83 -12.40
CA GLN A 133 -5.73 5.37 -13.27
C GLN A 133 -5.20 6.22 -14.45
N PRO A 134 -4.27 5.69 -15.26
CA PRO A 134 -3.71 6.44 -16.39
C PRO A 134 -4.76 6.80 -17.45
N SER A 135 -5.77 5.96 -17.65
CA SER A 135 -6.86 6.21 -18.60
C SER A 135 -7.57 7.54 -18.34
N GLU A 136 -7.95 7.84 -17.10
CA GLU A 136 -8.66 9.07 -16.73
C GLU A 136 -7.79 10.32 -16.99
N GLN A 137 -6.51 10.27 -16.60
CA GLN A 137 -5.57 11.36 -16.86
C GLN A 137 -5.35 11.58 -18.35
N PHE A 138 -5.17 10.51 -19.12
CA PHE A 138 -4.95 10.59 -20.56
C PHE A 138 -6.21 11.07 -21.30
N LYS A 139 -7.39 10.58 -20.91
CA LYS A 139 -8.68 10.98 -21.46
C LYS A 139 -8.92 12.49 -21.30
N HIS A 140 -8.52 13.07 -20.18
CA HIS A 140 -8.60 14.52 -19.96
C HIS A 140 -7.82 15.32 -21.01
N TYR A 141 -6.59 14.91 -21.35
CA TYR A 141 -5.82 15.55 -22.43
C TYR A 141 -6.44 15.27 -23.79
N LEU A 142 -6.83 14.03 -24.06
CA LEU A 142 -7.40 13.61 -25.34
C LEU A 142 -8.69 14.36 -25.69
N PHE A 143 -9.60 14.53 -24.72
CA PHE A 143 -10.90 15.17 -24.94
C PHE A 143 -10.81 16.68 -25.18
N LYS A 144 -9.70 17.33 -24.81
CA LYS A 144 -9.44 18.74 -25.16
C LYS A 144 -9.14 18.90 -26.64
N GLU A 145 -8.57 17.88 -27.27
CA GLU A 145 -8.13 17.92 -28.67
C GLU A 145 -9.20 17.39 -29.64
N LEU A 146 -10.15 16.58 -29.15
CA LEU A 146 -11.23 16.01 -29.97
C LEU A 146 -12.37 17.01 -30.23
N SER A 147 -12.86 17.03 -31.47
CA SER A 147 -14.15 17.62 -31.83
C SER A 147 -15.31 16.83 -31.21
N ASP A 148 -16.53 17.36 -31.24
CA ASP A 148 -17.70 16.65 -30.72
C ASP A 148 -17.99 15.36 -31.50
N ALA A 149 -17.80 15.38 -32.83
CA ALA A 149 -17.85 14.17 -33.66
C ALA A 149 -16.74 13.16 -33.29
N GLY A 150 -15.55 13.64 -32.94
CA GLY A 150 -14.44 12.81 -32.45
C GLY A 150 -14.74 12.16 -31.10
N LYS A 151 -15.36 12.90 -30.17
CA LYS A 151 -15.79 12.37 -28.85
C LYS A 151 -16.89 11.31 -29.01
N ASP A 152 -17.86 11.55 -29.88
CA ASP A 152 -18.92 10.58 -30.19
C ASP A 152 -18.35 9.29 -30.79
N TYR A 153 -17.39 9.42 -31.72
CA TYR A 153 -16.68 8.29 -32.29
C TYR A 153 -15.87 7.54 -31.23
N PHE A 154 -15.14 8.27 -30.38
CA PHE A 154 -14.37 7.70 -29.28
C PHE A 154 -15.25 6.82 -28.37
N ASN A 155 -16.41 7.34 -27.94
CA ASN A 155 -17.31 6.63 -27.03
C ASN A 155 -17.84 5.31 -27.60
N ARG A 156 -17.94 5.21 -28.94
CA ARG A 156 -18.43 4.02 -29.64
C ARG A 156 -17.34 3.00 -29.92
N TYR A 157 -16.16 3.45 -30.34
CA TYR A 157 -15.16 2.57 -30.96
C TYR A 157 -13.80 2.54 -30.25
N ILE A 158 -13.52 3.43 -29.30
CA ILE A 158 -12.23 3.48 -28.63
C ILE A 158 -12.37 3.00 -27.18
N GLY A 159 -11.61 1.95 -26.83
CA GLY A 159 -11.41 1.53 -25.45
C GLY A 159 -10.16 2.19 -24.87
N LEU A 160 -10.21 2.67 -23.63
CA LEU A 160 -9.02 3.05 -22.86
C LEU A 160 -8.90 2.06 -21.71
N VAL A 161 -8.06 1.05 -21.90
CA VAL A 161 -7.93 -0.09 -21.00
C VAL A 161 -6.75 0.15 -20.07
N ASP A 162 -7.02 0.35 -18.79
CA ASP A 162 -5.96 0.42 -17.79
C ASP A 162 -5.24 -0.93 -17.65
N THR A 163 -3.95 -0.87 -17.34
CA THR A 163 -3.12 -2.06 -17.18
C THR A 163 -2.23 -1.96 -15.95
N LEU A 164 -1.88 -3.11 -15.35
CA LEU A 164 -1.00 -3.17 -14.20
C LEU A 164 0.40 -3.66 -14.59
N ILE A 165 1.38 -2.75 -14.63
CA ILE A 165 2.77 -3.07 -14.96
C ILE A 165 3.55 -3.50 -13.71
N ILE A 166 4.08 -4.73 -13.72
CA ILE A 166 4.95 -5.28 -12.65
C ILE A 166 6.35 -5.65 -13.18
N ARG A 167 6.48 -6.01 -14.46
CA ARG A 167 7.78 -6.36 -15.05
C ARG A 167 8.76 -5.18 -14.96
N MET A 168 9.95 -5.46 -14.45
CA MET A 168 11.01 -4.47 -14.26
C MET A 168 12.06 -4.62 -15.36
N GLY A 169 12.51 -3.49 -15.91
CA GLY A 169 13.69 -3.43 -16.77
C GLY A 169 14.96 -3.33 -15.94
N ILE A 170 15.97 -4.10 -16.30
CA ILE A 170 17.28 -4.14 -15.65
C ILE A 170 18.30 -3.51 -16.60
N GLU A 171 19.32 -2.85 -16.07
CA GLU A 171 20.40 -2.31 -16.91
C GLU A 171 21.27 -3.46 -17.46
N PRO A 172 21.40 -3.60 -18.79
CA PRO A 172 22.35 -4.55 -19.37
C PRO A 172 23.80 -4.19 -19.04
N THR A 173 24.66 -5.19 -18.90
CA THR A 173 26.10 -4.94 -18.72
C THR A 173 26.72 -4.41 -20.03
N PRO A 174 27.90 -3.76 -19.98
CA PRO A 174 28.61 -3.34 -21.19
C PRO A 174 28.86 -4.50 -22.15
N GLU A 175 29.27 -5.67 -21.65
CA GLU A 175 29.56 -6.86 -22.48
C GLU A 175 28.31 -7.40 -23.17
N MET A 176 27.13 -7.26 -22.55
CA MET A 176 25.85 -7.60 -23.19
C MET A 176 25.51 -6.63 -24.31
N ARG A 177 25.76 -5.33 -24.11
CA ARG A 177 25.52 -4.29 -25.14
C ARG A 177 26.48 -4.39 -26.32
N GLU A 178 27.71 -4.87 -26.11
CA GLU A 178 28.64 -5.15 -27.20
C GLU A 178 28.13 -6.26 -28.13
N LYS A 179 27.43 -7.27 -27.58
CA LYS A 179 26.85 -8.36 -28.36
C LYS A 179 25.56 -7.96 -29.08
N ASP A 180 24.70 -7.22 -28.39
CA ASP A 180 23.47 -6.68 -28.95
C ASP A 180 23.21 -5.29 -28.34
N PRO A 181 23.45 -4.20 -29.10
CA PRO A 181 23.25 -2.84 -28.62
C PRO A 181 21.82 -2.55 -28.14
N MET A 182 20.85 -3.32 -28.65
CA MET A 182 19.43 -3.17 -28.39
C MET A 182 18.89 -4.13 -27.33
N ILE A 183 19.76 -4.92 -26.71
CA ILE A 183 19.41 -5.93 -25.71
C ILE A 183 18.59 -5.34 -24.56
N ILE A 184 17.56 -6.08 -24.16
CA ILE A 184 16.73 -5.75 -23.02
C ILE A 184 16.84 -6.85 -21.97
N LEU A 185 17.16 -6.47 -20.74
CA LEU A 185 17.08 -7.36 -19.59
C LEU A 185 15.84 -7.05 -18.77
N THR A 186 15.13 -8.09 -18.33
CA THR A 186 13.99 -7.94 -17.43
C THR A 186 14.01 -8.99 -16.32
N ASN A 187 13.22 -8.77 -15.26
CA ASN A 187 12.98 -9.77 -14.22
C ASN A 187 12.04 -10.91 -14.65
N GLY A 188 11.57 -10.94 -15.90
CA GLY A 188 10.76 -12.02 -16.45
C GLY A 188 9.33 -12.14 -15.91
N TYR A 189 8.80 -11.13 -15.21
CA TYR A 189 7.43 -11.20 -14.67
C TYR A 189 6.42 -11.48 -15.80
N PRO A 190 5.65 -12.59 -15.77
CA PRO A 190 5.03 -13.14 -16.97
C PRO A 190 3.67 -12.54 -17.34
N GLU A 191 3.06 -11.74 -16.48
CA GLU A 191 1.64 -11.41 -16.57
C GLU A 191 1.36 -9.90 -16.65
N LEU A 192 0.43 -9.51 -17.51
CA LEU A 192 -0.14 -8.18 -17.63
C LEU A 192 -1.62 -8.22 -17.23
N THR A 193 -2.00 -7.49 -16.19
CA THR A 193 -3.41 -7.36 -15.79
C THR A 193 -4.08 -6.25 -16.58
N LEU A 194 -5.31 -6.47 -17.06
CA LEU A 194 -6.07 -5.63 -17.97
C LEU A 194 -7.48 -5.38 -17.43
N ASP A 195 -7.96 -4.14 -17.55
CA ASP A 195 -9.32 -3.76 -17.16
C ASP A 195 -10.37 -4.26 -18.17
N ARG A 196 -11.01 -5.39 -17.88
CA ARG A 196 -11.92 -6.08 -18.80
C ARG A 196 -13.13 -5.24 -19.24
N PRO A 197 -13.78 -4.44 -18.37
CA PRO A 197 -14.94 -3.62 -18.75
C PRO A 197 -14.61 -2.46 -19.69
N ALA A 198 -13.35 -2.03 -19.77
CA ALA A 198 -12.94 -0.89 -20.59
C ALA A 198 -12.77 -1.20 -22.09
N PHE A 199 -12.74 -2.48 -22.47
CA PHE A 199 -12.66 -2.90 -23.87
C PHE A 199 -13.95 -2.60 -24.64
N LYS A 200 -13.79 -2.09 -25.88
CA LYS A 200 -14.86 -1.97 -26.88
C LYS A 200 -14.85 -3.15 -27.86
N GLY A 201 -13.67 -3.66 -28.20
CA GLY A 201 -13.50 -4.86 -29.00
C GLY A 201 -13.46 -6.15 -28.18
N GLU A 202 -13.23 -7.25 -28.89
CA GLU A 202 -12.94 -8.53 -28.26
C GLU A 202 -11.52 -8.50 -27.64
N PRO A 203 -11.39 -8.70 -26.31
CA PRO A 203 -10.09 -8.69 -25.68
C PRO A 203 -9.20 -9.85 -26.18
N PRO A 204 -7.88 -9.63 -26.33
CA PRO A 204 -6.95 -10.68 -26.76
C PRO A 204 -6.87 -11.84 -25.75
N GLN A 205 -6.96 -13.08 -26.21
CA GLN A 205 -6.88 -14.25 -25.32
C GLN A 205 -5.61 -15.05 -25.59
N PHE A 206 -4.63 -14.94 -24.68
CA PHE A 206 -3.42 -15.76 -24.67
C PHE A 206 -2.78 -15.78 -23.29
N LYS A 207 -1.87 -16.73 -23.05
CA LYS A 207 -1.17 -16.90 -21.77
C LYS A 207 -0.33 -15.65 -21.44
N GLY A 208 -0.49 -15.13 -20.23
CA GLY A 208 0.20 -13.93 -19.76
C GLY A 208 -0.68 -12.68 -19.73
N LEU A 209 -1.93 -12.76 -20.17
CA LEU A 209 -2.93 -11.72 -19.94
C LEU A 209 -3.88 -12.14 -18.82
N LEU A 210 -4.02 -11.28 -17.82
CA LEU A 210 -4.98 -11.43 -16.73
C LEU A 210 -6.06 -10.36 -16.87
N TYR A 211 -7.31 -10.72 -16.63
CA TYR A 211 -8.44 -9.81 -16.76
C TYR A 211 -9.08 -9.59 -15.41
N THR A 212 -9.27 -8.32 -15.04
CA THR A 212 -9.99 -7.94 -13.82
C THR A 212 -11.22 -7.11 -14.18
N THR A 213 -12.25 -7.20 -13.34
CA THR A 213 -13.42 -6.30 -13.39
C THR A 213 -13.27 -5.12 -12.44
N ASN A 214 -12.19 -5.06 -11.66
CA ASN A 214 -11.93 -3.98 -10.73
C ASN A 214 -10.42 -3.66 -10.69
N MET A 215 -9.98 -2.84 -11.65
CA MET A 215 -8.58 -2.41 -11.74
C MET A 215 -8.11 -1.64 -10.51
N ALA A 216 -8.98 -0.84 -9.88
CA ALA A 216 -8.62 -0.08 -8.68
C ALA A 216 -8.21 -0.99 -7.52
N HIS A 217 -8.86 -2.16 -7.36
CA HIS A 217 -8.46 -3.15 -6.35
C HIS A 217 -7.08 -3.73 -6.67
N GLU A 218 -6.80 -4.04 -7.93
CA GLU A 218 -5.51 -4.59 -8.38
C GLU A 218 -4.35 -3.60 -8.24
N GLU A 219 -4.58 -2.32 -8.58
CA GLU A 219 -3.63 -1.24 -8.35
C GLU A 219 -3.30 -1.08 -6.86
N LYS A 220 -4.33 -1.06 -6.01
CA LYS A 220 -4.15 -1.00 -4.56
C LYS A 220 -3.44 -2.24 -4.03
N ARG A 221 -3.80 -3.45 -4.50
CA ARG A 221 -3.13 -4.70 -4.13
C ARG A 221 -1.63 -4.61 -4.43
N LYS A 222 -1.22 -4.20 -5.64
CA LYS A 222 0.19 -3.97 -5.98
C LYS A 222 0.84 -2.88 -5.11
N MET A 223 0.18 -1.74 -4.93
CA MET A 223 0.75 -0.63 -4.14
C MET A 223 0.99 -1.07 -2.69
N TYR A 224 0.03 -1.75 -2.10
CA TYR A 224 0.00 -2.11 -0.67
C TYR A 224 0.73 -3.42 -0.36
N THR A 225 1.17 -4.17 -1.37
CA THR A 225 2.06 -5.32 -1.18
C THR A 225 3.43 -5.09 -1.83
N TYR A 226 3.50 -5.03 -3.15
CA TYR A 226 4.73 -5.04 -3.93
C TYR A 226 5.55 -3.78 -3.69
N ASN A 227 4.92 -2.60 -3.76
CA ASN A 227 5.63 -1.36 -3.50
C ASN A 227 5.94 -1.17 -2.00
N THR A 228 5.06 -1.68 -1.14
CA THR A 228 5.21 -1.63 0.32
C THR A 228 6.42 -2.42 0.77
N ILE A 229 6.52 -3.69 0.40
CA ILE A 229 7.63 -4.54 0.83
C ILE A 229 8.99 -4.03 0.30
N HIS A 230 8.99 -3.46 -0.91
CA HIS A 230 10.21 -2.85 -1.46
C HIS A 230 10.67 -1.64 -0.64
N ALA A 231 9.71 -0.85 -0.13
CA ALA A 231 9.99 0.24 0.82
C ALA A 231 10.45 -0.29 2.19
N VAL A 232 9.88 -1.41 2.67
CA VAL A 232 10.34 -2.05 3.92
C VAL A 232 11.81 -2.42 3.82
N TYR A 233 12.22 -3.13 2.76
CA TYR A 233 13.62 -3.50 2.57
C TYR A 233 14.53 -2.27 2.46
N ALA A 234 14.13 -1.24 1.71
CA ALA A 234 14.94 -0.04 1.56
C ALA A 234 15.14 0.70 2.89
N TYR A 235 14.05 1.03 3.59
CA TYR A 235 14.13 1.88 4.77
C TYR A 235 14.72 1.16 5.98
N LEU A 236 14.38 -0.11 6.21
CA LEU A 236 14.99 -0.88 7.29
C LEU A 236 16.43 -1.27 6.97
N GLY A 237 16.73 -1.60 5.71
CA GLY A 237 18.09 -1.87 5.25
C GLY A 237 19.03 -0.68 5.42
N LYS A 238 18.54 0.53 5.17
CA LYS A 238 19.32 1.76 5.41
C LYS A 238 19.72 1.90 6.88
N GLN A 239 18.86 1.50 7.82
CA GLN A 239 19.18 1.53 9.26
C GLN A 239 20.30 0.54 9.65
N ARG A 240 20.53 -0.50 8.84
CA ARG A 240 21.67 -1.43 8.97
C ARG A 240 22.90 -1.00 8.17
N GLY A 241 22.83 0.09 7.41
CA GLY A 241 23.93 0.56 6.56
C GLY A 241 24.11 -0.23 5.26
N TYR A 242 23.12 -1.04 4.87
CA TYR A 242 23.17 -1.77 3.60
C TYR A 242 23.09 -0.82 2.41
N GLN A 243 23.60 -1.27 1.27
CA GLN A 243 23.63 -0.51 0.01
C GLN A 243 22.60 -1.05 -1.00
N TYR A 244 22.32 -2.35 -0.96
CA TYR A 244 21.47 -3.07 -1.89
C TYR A 244 20.31 -3.75 -1.18
N ILE A 245 19.17 -3.83 -1.87
CA ILE A 245 17.95 -4.47 -1.36
C ILE A 245 18.20 -5.95 -1.02
N ILE A 246 19.05 -6.64 -1.80
CA ILE A 246 19.35 -8.06 -1.57
C ILE A 246 20.00 -8.32 -0.20
N GLU A 247 20.80 -7.37 0.31
CA GLU A 247 21.40 -7.48 1.65
C GLU A 247 20.32 -7.43 2.73
N SER A 248 19.28 -6.61 2.51
CA SER A 248 18.12 -6.51 3.42
C SER A 248 17.25 -7.75 3.40
N ILE A 249 17.21 -8.47 2.27
CA ILE A 249 16.47 -9.73 2.12
C ILE A 249 17.22 -10.89 2.79
N GLN A 250 18.56 -10.84 2.78
CA GLN A 250 19.42 -11.83 3.42
C GLN A 250 19.51 -11.65 4.94
N ASP A 251 19.18 -10.47 5.46
CA ASP A 251 19.06 -10.22 6.90
C ASP A 251 17.77 -10.86 7.46
N GLU A 252 17.92 -11.82 8.37
CA GLU A 252 16.79 -12.57 8.92
C GLU A 252 15.77 -11.68 9.64
N GLU A 253 16.21 -10.65 10.37
CA GLU A 253 15.32 -9.76 11.11
C GLU A 253 14.53 -8.85 10.17
N ILE A 254 15.20 -8.27 9.16
CA ILE A 254 14.52 -7.46 8.15
C ILE A 254 13.58 -8.31 7.32
N GLN A 255 13.99 -9.52 6.92
CA GLN A 255 13.14 -10.43 6.18
C GLN A 255 11.88 -10.80 6.97
N GLN A 256 12.02 -11.08 8.27
CA GLN A 256 10.87 -11.36 9.13
C GLN A 256 9.94 -10.14 9.25
N MET A 257 10.50 -8.93 9.45
CA MET A 257 9.71 -7.69 9.49
C MET A 257 8.98 -7.42 8.16
N ALA A 258 9.63 -7.69 7.02
CA ALA A 258 9.03 -7.54 5.69
C ALA A 258 7.87 -8.50 5.47
N VAL A 259 8.01 -9.76 5.88
CA VAL A 259 6.92 -10.75 5.83
C VAL A 259 5.76 -10.35 6.75
N GLU A 260 6.04 -9.87 7.97
CA GLU A 260 4.99 -9.45 8.89
C GLU A 260 4.28 -8.16 8.45
N GLY A 261 4.99 -7.18 7.88
CA GLY A 261 4.37 -5.98 7.27
C GLY A 261 3.53 -6.31 6.03
N LEU A 262 3.97 -7.28 5.22
CA LEU A 262 3.19 -7.81 4.11
C LEU A 262 1.92 -8.52 4.59
N LYS A 263 1.99 -9.27 5.72
CA LYS A 263 0.79 -9.88 6.33
C LYS A 263 -0.19 -8.83 6.83
N GLU A 264 0.27 -7.75 7.48
CA GLU A 264 -0.60 -6.65 7.93
C GLU A 264 -1.45 -6.10 6.78
N SER A 265 -0.78 -5.63 5.72
CA SER A 265 -1.45 -5.06 4.53
C SER A 265 -2.32 -6.09 3.79
N SER A 266 -1.86 -7.34 3.68
CA SER A 266 -2.61 -8.40 2.98
C SER A 266 -3.92 -8.73 3.68
N ARG A 267 -3.92 -8.87 5.00
CA ARG A 267 -5.14 -9.13 5.78
C ARG A 267 -6.15 -7.99 5.62
N ALA A 268 -5.67 -6.75 5.55
CA ALA A 268 -6.52 -5.59 5.32
C ALA A 268 -7.14 -5.60 3.91
N LEU A 269 -6.34 -5.91 2.88
CA LEU A 269 -6.83 -6.09 1.51
C LEU A 269 -7.86 -7.21 1.39
N GLN A 270 -7.69 -8.34 2.10
CA GLN A 270 -8.67 -9.43 2.12
C GLN A 270 -9.99 -8.98 2.73
N LYS A 271 -9.95 -8.30 3.88
CA LYS A 271 -11.15 -7.79 4.55
C LYS A 271 -11.89 -6.75 3.70
N GLU A 272 -11.17 -5.89 2.98
CA GLU A 272 -11.78 -4.79 2.21
C GLU A 272 -12.22 -5.20 0.79
N PHE A 273 -11.48 -6.10 0.13
CA PHE A 273 -11.70 -6.46 -1.28
C PHE A 273 -12.15 -7.90 -1.51
N GLY A 274 -12.19 -8.74 -0.47
CA GLY A 274 -12.74 -10.09 -0.54
C GLY A 274 -11.84 -11.13 -1.20
N TYR A 275 -10.54 -10.87 -1.32
CA TYR A 275 -9.58 -11.87 -1.80
C TYR A 275 -9.53 -13.09 -0.87
N SER A 276 -9.46 -14.30 -1.45
CA SER A 276 -9.34 -15.54 -0.68
C SER A 276 -7.96 -15.67 -0.01
N ASP A 277 -7.85 -16.54 0.99
CA ASP A 277 -6.58 -16.86 1.65
C ASP A 277 -5.58 -17.46 0.64
N GLU A 278 -6.05 -18.32 -0.26
CA GLU A 278 -5.24 -18.92 -1.32
C GLU A 278 -4.75 -17.86 -2.32
N GLU A 279 -5.65 -17.01 -2.82
CA GLU A 279 -5.31 -15.95 -3.77
C GLU A 279 -4.23 -15.00 -3.21
N MET A 280 -4.39 -14.56 -1.96
CA MET A 280 -3.42 -13.66 -1.33
C MET A 280 -2.12 -14.37 -0.95
N LYS A 281 -2.17 -15.66 -0.59
CA LYS A 281 -0.95 -16.44 -0.35
C LYS A 281 -0.14 -16.61 -1.62
N GLU A 282 -0.78 -16.95 -2.73
CA GLU A 282 -0.11 -17.06 -4.05
C GLU A 282 0.49 -15.72 -4.49
N TRP A 283 -0.29 -14.65 -4.37
CA TRP A 283 0.17 -13.30 -4.64
C TRP A 283 1.40 -12.92 -3.80
N ASN A 284 1.34 -13.13 -2.48
CA ASN A 284 2.43 -12.78 -1.57
C ASN A 284 3.69 -13.61 -1.83
N ASN A 285 3.55 -14.90 -2.11
CA ASN A 285 4.68 -15.75 -2.50
C ASN A 285 5.33 -15.22 -3.78
N ARG A 286 4.52 -14.79 -4.76
CA ARG A 286 5.01 -14.19 -6.00
C ARG A 286 5.72 -12.87 -5.74
N VAL A 287 5.17 -11.99 -4.90
CA VAL A 287 5.78 -10.72 -4.49
C VAL A 287 7.15 -10.98 -3.86
N LEU A 288 7.22 -11.87 -2.87
CA LEU A 288 8.46 -12.24 -2.17
C LEU A 288 9.49 -12.86 -3.11
N LYS A 289 9.10 -13.82 -3.96
CA LYS A 289 10.00 -14.44 -4.95
C LYS A 289 10.60 -13.40 -5.89
N ASN A 290 9.76 -12.48 -6.41
CA ASN A 290 10.23 -11.44 -7.33
C ASN A 290 11.18 -10.44 -6.65
N MET A 291 10.89 -10.05 -5.41
CA MET A 291 11.75 -9.13 -4.64
C MET A 291 13.09 -9.76 -4.30
N ALA A 292 13.10 -11.06 -4.00
CA ALA A 292 14.31 -11.82 -3.66
C ALA A 292 15.23 -12.11 -4.88
N ASN A 293 14.90 -11.62 -6.07
CA ASN A 293 15.73 -11.82 -7.25
C ASN A 293 17.03 -10.99 -7.16
N PRO A 294 18.20 -11.62 -6.96
CA PRO A 294 19.46 -10.91 -6.74
C PRO A 294 19.99 -10.20 -8.00
N ILE A 295 19.42 -10.49 -9.18
CA ILE A 295 19.79 -9.87 -10.45
C ILE A 295 19.33 -8.41 -10.51
N LEU A 296 18.27 -8.06 -9.77
CA LEU A 296 17.77 -6.69 -9.71
C LEU A 296 18.85 -5.70 -9.27
N LYS A 297 19.79 -6.13 -8.39
CA LYS A 297 20.88 -5.31 -7.81
C LYS A 297 20.42 -3.90 -7.41
N ASP A 298 19.20 -3.83 -6.87
CA ASP A 298 18.55 -2.56 -6.62
C ASP A 298 19.21 -1.85 -5.44
N LYS A 299 19.65 -0.62 -5.67
CA LYS A 299 20.25 0.22 -4.63
C LYS A 299 19.17 0.71 -3.67
N ILE A 300 19.41 0.57 -2.38
CA ILE A 300 18.52 1.09 -1.32
C ILE A 300 18.27 2.58 -1.53
N ASP A 301 19.30 3.34 -1.91
CA ASP A 301 19.21 4.77 -2.15
C ASP A 301 18.22 5.12 -3.27
N ARG A 302 18.26 4.38 -4.38
CA ARG A 302 17.30 4.53 -5.50
C ARG A 302 15.88 4.16 -5.07
N VAL A 303 15.74 3.07 -4.32
CA VAL A 303 14.45 2.53 -3.89
C VAL A 303 13.84 3.33 -2.74
N GLY A 304 14.64 4.01 -1.93
CA GLY A 304 14.22 4.84 -0.81
C GLY A 304 13.95 6.31 -1.16
N ALA A 305 14.54 6.82 -2.26
CA ALA A 305 14.41 8.21 -2.71
C ALA A 305 12.97 8.72 -2.87
N ASP A 306 12.76 10.03 -2.78
CA ASP A 306 11.46 10.68 -2.75
C ASP A 306 10.55 10.16 -1.60
N PRO A 307 11.03 10.16 -0.33
CA PRO A 307 10.26 9.67 0.81
C PRO A 307 8.99 10.50 1.07
N ILE A 308 8.96 11.80 0.78
CA ILE A 308 7.76 12.64 0.98
C ILE A 308 6.59 12.08 0.17
N ARG A 309 6.79 11.74 -1.12
CA ARG A 309 5.72 11.12 -1.91
C ARG A 309 5.31 9.76 -1.34
N LYS A 310 6.28 8.93 -0.93
CA LYS A 310 6.04 7.56 -0.43
C LYS A 310 5.38 7.51 0.94
N LEU A 311 5.49 8.58 1.71
CA LEU A 311 4.84 8.76 3.01
C LEU A 311 3.43 9.32 2.90
N LYS A 312 2.97 9.80 1.73
CA LYS A 312 1.61 10.35 1.59
C LYS A 312 0.53 9.35 2.04
N LYS A 313 -0.60 9.91 2.48
CA LYS A 313 -1.75 9.18 3.07
C LYS A 313 -2.24 7.98 2.26
N GLU A 314 -2.22 8.08 0.92
CA GLU A 314 -2.71 7.04 0.01
C GLU A 314 -1.59 6.25 -0.70
N ASP A 315 -0.31 6.49 -0.36
CA ASP A 315 0.83 5.74 -0.93
C ASP A 315 1.17 4.51 -0.05
N ARG A 316 2.26 3.83 -0.40
CA ARG A 316 2.63 2.47 -0.01
C ARG A 316 2.89 2.20 1.48
N LEU A 317 2.89 3.19 2.38
CA LEU A 317 3.13 2.96 3.81
C LEU A 317 1.93 3.37 4.66
N ILE A 318 1.47 4.60 4.48
CA ILE A 318 0.37 5.15 5.28
C ILE A 318 -0.98 4.63 4.79
N GLY A 319 -1.16 4.49 3.47
CA GLY A 319 -2.36 3.92 2.87
C GLY A 319 -2.72 2.54 3.42
N PRO A 320 -1.80 1.54 3.37
CA PRO A 320 -2.07 0.23 3.94
C PRO A 320 -2.20 0.27 5.47
N ALA A 321 -1.46 1.15 6.18
CA ALA A 321 -1.58 1.25 7.63
C ALA A 321 -2.97 1.75 8.07
N LEU A 322 -3.53 2.73 7.37
CA LEU A 322 -4.90 3.20 7.59
C LEU A 322 -5.93 2.13 7.23
N MET A 323 -5.67 1.36 6.16
CA MET A 323 -6.52 0.23 5.79
C MET A 323 -6.54 -0.84 6.90
N CYS A 324 -5.40 -1.13 7.52
CA CYS A 324 -5.32 -2.03 8.67
C CYS A 324 -6.19 -1.54 9.83
N ILE A 325 -6.07 -0.26 10.22
CA ILE A 325 -6.83 0.32 11.35
C ILE A 325 -8.34 0.21 11.12
N ARG A 326 -8.83 0.58 9.91
CA ARG A 326 -10.26 0.45 9.56
C ARG A 326 -10.79 -0.97 9.67
N ASN A 327 -9.91 -1.95 9.58
CA ASN A 327 -10.22 -3.38 9.55
C ASN A 327 -9.80 -4.12 10.83
N GLY A 328 -9.49 -3.40 11.91
CA GLY A 328 -9.14 -3.99 13.21
C GLY A 328 -7.81 -4.71 13.24
N ILE A 329 -6.86 -4.28 12.41
CA ILE A 329 -5.50 -4.83 12.34
C ILE A 329 -4.51 -3.75 12.81
N LEU A 330 -3.64 -4.09 13.77
CA LEU A 330 -2.60 -3.18 14.25
C LEU A 330 -1.44 -3.09 13.22
N PRO A 331 -1.18 -1.93 12.60
CA PRO A 331 -0.14 -1.78 11.56
C PRO A 331 1.25 -1.52 12.16
N TYR A 332 1.72 -2.43 13.02
CA TYR A 332 2.98 -2.26 13.77
C TYR A 332 4.20 -2.12 12.84
N PHE A 333 4.37 -3.04 11.90
CA PHE A 333 5.53 -3.05 11.01
C PHE A 333 5.44 -1.99 9.92
N LEU A 334 4.24 -1.70 9.42
CA LEU A 334 4.04 -0.56 8.51
C LEU A 334 4.39 0.77 9.17
N ALA A 335 3.98 0.98 10.43
CA ALA A 335 4.36 2.17 11.19
C ALA A 335 5.87 2.23 11.47
N LYS A 336 6.51 1.08 11.75
CA LYS A 336 7.97 0.99 11.91
C LYS A 336 8.70 1.38 10.63
N THR A 337 8.23 0.94 9.46
CA THR A 337 8.81 1.33 8.18
C THR A 337 8.57 2.81 7.86
N ALA A 338 7.40 3.36 8.18
CA ALA A 338 7.15 4.81 8.03
C ALA A 338 8.09 5.64 8.91
N ALA A 339 8.33 5.21 10.15
CA ALA A 339 9.32 5.84 11.02
C ALA A 339 10.75 5.78 10.46
N ALA A 340 11.16 4.62 9.91
CA ALA A 340 12.46 4.48 9.26
C ALA A 340 12.58 5.35 8.00
N ALA A 341 11.48 5.56 7.27
CA ALA A 341 11.44 6.45 6.12
C ALA A 341 11.62 7.93 6.49
N LEU A 342 11.13 8.36 7.66
CA LEU A 342 11.37 9.71 8.20
C LEU A 342 12.83 9.94 8.60
N LEU A 343 13.56 8.87 8.94
CA LEU A 343 15.00 8.89 9.22
C LEU A 343 15.86 8.71 7.97
N PHE A 344 15.26 8.43 6.82
CA PHE A 344 15.99 8.11 5.61
C PHE A 344 16.69 9.34 5.04
N THR A 345 17.95 9.17 4.66
CA THR A 345 18.78 10.19 4.03
C THR A 345 19.55 9.61 2.87
N VAL A 346 19.57 10.33 1.75
CA VAL A 346 20.39 10.03 0.58
C VAL A 346 20.86 11.34 -0.04
N GLU A 347 22.05 11.32 -0.64
CA GLU A 347 22.58 12.46 -1.40
C GLU A 347 21.65 12.79 -2.58
N ASP A 348 21.60 14.06 -2.95
CA ASP A 348 20.84 14.57 -4.10
C ASP A 348 19.32 14.31 -4.11
N ASP A 349 18.72 13.99 -2.95
CA ASP A 349 17.27 13.93 -2.78
C ASP A 349 16.75 15.11 -1.92
N PRO A 350 16.14 16.14 -2.55
CA PRO A 350 15.58 17.29 -1.83
C PRO A 350 14.54 16.90 -0.77
N ALA A 351 13.78 15.82 -0.98
CA ALA A 351 12.74 15.40 -0.04
C ALA A 351 13.34 14.95 1.29
N THR A 352 14.49 14.26 1.29
CA THR A 352 15.18 13.90 2.54
C THR A 352 15.65 15.15 3.29
N THR A 353 16.22 16.12 2.59
CA THR A 353 16.70 17.38 3.19
C THR A 353 15.56 18.16 3.84
N ILE A 354 14.40 18.23 3.18
CA ILE A 354 13.19 18.88 3.71
C ILE A 354 12.74 18.20 5.02
N ILE A 355 12.63 16.87 5.04
CA ILE A 355 12.24 16.11 6.23
C ILE A 355 13.23 16.35 7.37
N GLN A 356 14.54 16.20 7.12
CA GLN A 356 15.56 16.37 8.15
C GLN A 356 15.59 17.79 8.72
N LYS A 357 15.39 18.82 7.88
CA LYS A 357 15.29 20.22 8.33
C LYS A 357 14.06 20.44 9.22
N PHE A 358 12.92 19.86 8.86
CA PHE A 358 11.69 19.96 9.63
C PHE A 358 11.85 19.30 11.01
N LEU A 359 12.38 18.08 11.06
CA LEU A 359 12.60 17.30 12.30
C LEU A 359 13.58 17.96 13.28
N ARG A 360 14.47 18.86 12.82
CA ARG A 360 15.35 19.64 13.71
C ARG A 360 14.63 20.73 14.48
N SER A 361 13.47 21.18 14.00
CA SER A 361 12.76 22.35 14.52
C SER A 361 11.37 22.03 15.06
N HIS A 362 10.85 20.81 14.80
CA HIS A 362 9.51 20.41 15.17
C HIS A 362 9.50 19.00 15.79
N PRO A 363 8.60 18.71 16.74
CA PRO A 363 8.38 17.36 17.25
C PRO A 363 8.02 16.36 16.16
N ILE A 364 8.38 15.08 16.37
CA ILE A 364 8.10 14.00 15.41
C ILE A 364 6.61 13.90 15.02
N LYS A 365 5.68 14.13 15.95
CA LYS A 365 4.23 14.07 15.67
C LYS A 365 3.75 15.13 14.69
N GLU A 366 4.43 16.27 14.61
CA GLU A 366 4.14 17.31 13.63
C GLU A 366 4.71 16.93 12.27
N ALA A 367 5.91 16.35 12.22
CA ALA A 367 6.50 15.84 10.98
C ALA A 367 5.64 14.72 10.38
N VAL A 368 5.12 13.82 11.21
CA VAL A 368 4.19 12.78 10.76
C VAL A 368 2.92 13.41 10.19
N ARG A 369 2.33 14.43 10.82
CA ARG A 369 1.14 15.10 10.26
C ARG A 369 1.43 15.71 8.88
N GLU A 370 2.51 16.46 8.77
CA GLU A 370 2.91 17.15 7.55
C GLU A 370 3.20 16.17 6.40
N PHE A 371 4.13 15.24 6.61
CA PHE A 371 4.62 14.39 5.52
C PHE A 371 3.76 13.16 5.28
N CYS A 372 3.03 12.67 6.30
CA CYS A 372 2.09 11.56 6.13
C CYS A 372 0.66 12.01 5.81
N GLN A 373 0.39 13.32 5.82
CA GLN A 373 -0.93 13.92 5.59
C GLN A 373 -2.00 13.35 6.54
N LEU A 374 -1.60 13.14 7.79
CA LEU A 374 -2.46 12.67 8.86
C LEU A 374 -2.89 13.86 9.72
N ASP A 375 -4.09 13.78 10.30
CA ASP A 375 -4.62 14.82 11.20
C ASP A 375 -5.20 14.16 12.45
N ARG A 376 -6.34 13.47 12.27
CA ARG A 376 -7.14 12.87 13.34
C ARG A 376 -6.88 11.39 13.55
N GLU A 377 -5.96 10.81 12.78
CA GLU A 377 -5.50 9.43 12.92
C GLU A 377 -4.43 9.33 14.02
N VAL A 378 -4.78 9.82 15.21
CA VAL A 378 -3.85 10.07 16.33
C VAL A 378 -3.12 8.81 16.80
N GLU A 379 -3.76 7.64 16.69
CA GLU A 379 -3.20 6.35 17.05
C GLU A 379 -2.07 5.94 16.09
N LEU A 380 -2.25 6.13 14.77
CA LEU A 380 -1.20 5.87 13.80
C LEU A 380 -0.05 6.88 13.96
N ILE A 381 -0.37 8.15 14.22
CA ILE A 381 0.64 9.18 14.43
C ILE A 381 1.49 8.86 15.67
N GLN A 382 0.86 8.47 16.77
CA GLN A 382 1.57 8.02 17.96
C GLN A 382 2.41 6.78 17.66
N LEU A 383 1.86 5.77 16.98
CA LEU A 383 2.57 4.53 16.69
C LEU A 383 3.84 4.78 15.85
N ILE A 384 3.77 5.65 14.84
CA ILE A 384 4.95 6.06 14.05
C ILE A 384 5.94 6.82 14.93
N ALA A 385 5.48 7.74 15.77
CA ALA A 385 6.34 8.50 16.67
C ALA A 385 7.09 7.60 17.69
N GLU A 386 6.42 6.59 18.24
CA GLU A 386 7.04 5.61 19.14
C GLU A 386 8.13 4.81 18.43
N GLN A 387 7.84 4.32 17.21
CA GLN A 387 8.82 3.59 16.41
C GLN A 387 10.03 4.47 16.05
N TYR A 388 9.78 5.73 15.70
CA TYR A 388 10.83 6.70 15.44
C TYR A 388 11.73 6.92 16.66
N GLN A 389 11.14 7.04 17.85
CA GLN A 389 11.92 7.17 19.08
C GLN A 389 12.75 5.91 19.39
N LYS A 390 12.23 4.71 19.10
CA LYS A 390 13.00 3.47 19.23
C LYS A 390 14.26 3.49 18.36
N PHE A 391 14.15 3.97 17.12
CA PHE A 391 15.31 4.15 16.24
C PHE A 391 16.30 5.19 16.78
N LEU A 392 15.83 6.35 17.25
CA LEU A 392 16.72 7.39 17.81
C LEU A 392 17.48 6.91 19.05
N ASN A 393 16.83 6.12 19.89
CA ASN A 393 17.43 5.52 21.08
C ASN A 393 18.40 4.38 20.74
N LYS A 394 18.62 4.08 19.45
CA LYS A 394 19.44 2.97 18.95
C LYS A 394 19.05 1.64 19.57
N ILE A 395 17.76 1.45 19.86
CA ILE A 395 17.22 0.17 20.29
C ILE A 395 17.43 -0.81 19.13
N SER A 396 17.86 -2.04 19.45
CA SER A 396 18.09 -3.08 18.46
C SER A 396 16.88 -3.19 17.53
N LEU A 397 17.16 -3.41 16.23
CA LEU A 397 16.11 -3.72 15.26
C LEU A 397 15.39 -5.03 15.59
N LYS A 398 16.03 -5.89 16.39
CA LYS A 398 15.47 -7.13 16.91
C LYS A 398 14.19 -6.86 17.67
N GLU A 399 13.13 -7.52 17.21
CA GLU A 399 11.83 -7.44 17.84
C GLU A 399 11.53 -8.72 18.62
N ASP A 400 10.79 -8.58 19.70
CA ASP A 400 10.11 -9.71 20.32
C ASP A 400 8.82 -9.99 19.54
N PHE A 401 8.95 -10.80 18.49
CA PHE A 401 7.82 -11.17 17.63
C PHE A 401 6.72 -11.92 18.38
N TYR A 402 7.06 -12.64 19.45
CA TYR A 402 6.06 -13.31 20.28
C TYR A 402 5.23 -12.28 21.06
N LYS A 403 5.89 -11.30 21.67
CA LYS A 403 5.23 -10.17 22.33
C LYS A 403 4.38 -9.37 21.35
N ILE A 404 4.92 -8.97 20.20
CA ILE A 404 4.16 -8.22 19.17
C ILE A 404 2.93 -8.99 18.70
N LYS A 405 3.05 -10.31 18.50
CA LYS A 405 1.91 -11.15 18.11
C LYS A 405 0.80 -11.07 19.17
N LYS A 406 1.14 -11.21 20.46
CA LYS A 406 0.18 -11.06 21.57
C LYS A 406 -0.52 -9.70 21.56
N LEU A 407 0.25 -8.62 21.33
CA LEU A 407 -0.29 -7.27 21.23
C LEU A 407 -1.29 -7.12 20.08
N LYS A 408 -0.95 -7.66 18.90
CA LYS A 408 -1.82 -7.66 17.72
C LYS A 408 -3.10 -8.48 17.95
N ASP A 409 -2.99 -9.64 18.60
CA ASP A 409 -4.14 -10.49 18.92
C ASP A 409 -5.09 -9.78 19.91
N CYS A 410 -4.54 -9.12 20.95
CA CYS A 410 -5.33 -8.32 21.89
C CYS A 410 -6.02 -7.13 21.20
N TYR A 411 -5.30 -6.43 20.32
CA TYR A 411 -5.85 -5.33 19.53
C TYR A 411 -7.06 -5.80 18.70
N GLU A 412 -6.90 -6.89 17.95
CA GLU A 412 -7.96 -7.41 17.09
C GLU A 412 -9.20 -7.86 17.88
N ILE A 413 -9.02 -8.56 19.00
CA ILE A 413 -10.14 -8.95 19.87
C ILE A 413 -10.83 -7.71 20.45
N GLY A 414 -10.08 -6.71 20.90
CA GLY A 414 -10.61 -5.44 21.42
C GLY A 414 -11.44 -4.68 20.40
N PHE A 415 -10.93 -4.59 19.17
CA PHE A 415 -11.62 -3.97 18.05
C PHE A 415 -12.95 -4.67 17.75
N GLU A 416 -12.93 -5.99 17.59
CA GLU A 416 -14.12 -6.78 17.29
C GLU A 416 -15.15 -6.75 18.43
N TYR A 417 -14.70 -6.70 19.68
CA TYR A 417 -15.61 -6.66 20.82
C TYR A 417 -16.36 -5.32 20.89
N GLU A 418 -15.66 -4.20 20.76
CA GLU A 418 -16.31 -2.89 20.73
C GLU A 418 -17.25 -2.74 19.52
N LYS A 419 -16.84 -3.25 18.35
CA LYS A 419 -17.65 -3.23 17.13
C LYS A 419 -18.97 -3.99 17.28
N ASN A 420 -18.91 -5.18 17.88
CA ASN A 420 -20.05 -6.10 17.91
C ASN A 420 -20.93 -5.95 19.17
N TYR A 421 -20.34 -5.67 20.32
CA TYR A 421 -21.04 -5.71 21.61
C TYR A 421 -21.25 -4.34 22.24
N ARG A 422 -20.41 -3.36 21.92
CA ARG A 422 -20.40 -2.02 22.52
C ARG A 422 -20.15 -2.08 24.04
N GLY A 423 -20.04 -0.90 24.66
CA GLY A 423 -19.78 -0.80 26.10
C GLY A 423 -18.29 -0.89 26.37
N CYS A 424 -17.58 0.16 25.98
CA CYS A 424 -16.11 0.19 25.88
C CYS A 424 -15.35 -0.32 27.11
N ALA A 425 -15.83 -0.09 28.34
CA ALA A 425 -15.20 -0.64 29.54
C ALA A 425 -15.37 -2.18 29.65
N GLN A 426 -16.57 -2.66 29.35
CA GLN A 426 -16.90 -4.08 29.36
C GLN A 426 -16.20 -4.82 28.22
N CYS A 427 -16.16 -4.23 27.01
CA CYS A 427 -15.43 -4.81 25.89
C CYS A 427 -13.96 -5.00 26.21
N LEU A 428 -13.30 -3.99 26.79
CA LEU A 428 -11.91 -4.10 27.16
C LEU A 428 -11.64 -5.22 28.20
N ILE A 429 -12.45 -5.29 29.26
CA ILE A 429 -12.36 -6.35 30.26
C ILE A 429 -12.54 -7.72 29.60
N SER A 430 -13.56 -7.86 28.75
CA SER A 430 -13.86 -9.09 28.04
C SER A 430 -12.77 -9.50 27.05
N THR A 431 -12.07 -8.54 26.44
CA THR A 431 -10.91 -8.80 25.59
C THR A 431 -9.80 -9.48 26.38
N ILE A 432 -9.45 -8.94 27.56
CA ILE A 432 -8.42 -9.53 28.41
C ILE A 432 -8.89 -10.88 28.98
N PHE A 433 -10.17 -11.05 29.33
CA PHE A 433 -10.71 -12.37 29.69
C PHE A 433 -10.55 -13.39 28.58
N LYS A 434 -10.93 -13.03 27.35
CA LYS A 434 -10.78 -13.90 26.18
C LYS A 434 -9.32 -14.24 25.91
N PHE A 435 -8.44 -13.27 26.04
CA PHE A 435 -7.00 -13.44 25.81
C PHE A 435 -6.32 -14.32 26.86
N THR A 436 -6.71 -14.18 28.13
CA THR A 436 -6.08 -14.88 29.26
C THR A 436 -6.77 -16.19 29.67
N GLY A 437 -7.98 -16.43 29.17
CA GLY A 437 -8.85 -17.52 29.62
C GLY A 437 -9.44 -17.34 31.01
N LYS A 438 -9.18 -16.20 31.68
CA LYS A 438 -9.76 -15.86 32.99
C LYS A 438 -11.15 -15.25 32.83
N ASN A 439 -11.98 -15.32 33.87
CA ASN A 439 -13.26 -14.64 33.91
C ASN A 439 -13.56 -14.10 35.32
N ASN A 440 -14.33 -13.02 35.39
CA ASN A 440 -14.89 -12.50 36.64
C ASN A 440 -16.18 -11.74 36.33
N ASN A 441 -17.32 -12.35 36.66
CA ASN A 441 -18.65 -11.81 36.35
C ASN A 441 -18.92 -10.48 37.07
N SER A 442 -18.51 -10.35 38.33
CA SER A 442 -18.72 -9.13 39.11
C SER A 442 -17.90 -7.97 38.56
N LEU A 443 -16.67 -8.22 38.11
CA LEU A 443 -15.84 -7.22 37.46
C LEU A 443 -16.49 -6.73 36.15
N PHE A 444 -16.98 -7.66 35.33
CA PHE A 444 -17.65 -7.33 34.07
C PHE A 444 -18.96 -6.54 34.29
N GLN A 445 -19.78 -6.96 35.24
CA GLN A 445 -21.07 -6.30 35.55
C GLN A 445 -20.86 -4.91 36.16
N SER A 446 -19.88 -4.75 37.05
CA SER A 446 -19.59 -3.44 37.68
C SER A 446 -19.06 -2.40 36.70
N ALA A 447 -18.49 -2.81 35.56
CA ALA A 447 -17.99 -1.90 34.54
C ALA A 447 -19.06 -1.29 33.62
N SER A 448 -20.33 -1.73 33.68
CA SER A 448 -21.38 -1.26 32.75
C SER A 448 -21.59 0.25 32.80
N GLY A 449 -21.56 0.85 33.99
CA GLY A 449 -21.74 2.29 34.19
C GLY A 449 -20.50 3.14 33.87
N LEU A 450 -19.46 2.56 33.26
CA LEU A 450 -18.23 3.25 32.90
C LEU A 450 -18.10 3.52 31.40
N SER A 451 -19.13 3.19 30.61
CA SER A 451 -19.09 3.27 29.16
C SER A 451 -19.65 4.58 28.59
N GLY A 452 -19.17 5.00 27.42
CA GLY A 452 -19.63 6.24 26.77
C GLY A 452 -19.30 7.51 27.58
N GLY A 453 -18.08 7.58 28.11
CA GLY A 453 -17.68 8.63 29.04
C GLY A 453 -18.44 8.54 30.36
N MET A 454 -18.58 7.31 30.86
CA MET A 454 -19.24 6.85 32.09
C MET A 454 -20.75 6.55 31.99
N ALA A 455 -21.64 7.52 32.15
CA ALA A 455 -23.08 7.24 32.09
C ALA A 455 -23.70 7.77 30.78
N LEU A 456 -23.00 7.57 29.66
CA LEU A 456 -23.31 8.18 28.35
C LEU A 456 -23.20 9.72 28.35
N CYS A 457 -22.53 10.31 29.35
CA CYS A 457 -22.42 11.76 29.49
C CYS A 457 -21.28 12.34 28.65
N GLY A 458 -20.23 11.56 28.40
CA GLY A 458 -19.06 12.00 27.63
C GLY A 458 -18.02 12.79 28.44
N ASP A 459 -18.40 13.40 29.56
CA ASP A 459 -17.53 14.20 30.43
C ASP A 459 -16.72 13.38 31.44
N GLY A 460 -16.99 12.08 31.55
CA GLY A 460 -16.22 11.13 32.35
C GLY A 460 -15.04 10.50 31.61
N ALA A 461 -14.33 9.63 32.34
CA ALA A 461 -13.24 8.84 31.79
C ALA A 461 -13.70 7.96 30.62
N CYS A 462 -12.80 7.76 29.65
CA CYS A 462 -13.01 6.82 28.56
C CYS A 462 -13.16 5.40 29.12
N GLY A 463 -14.18 4.67 28.68
CA GLY A 463 -14.42 3.31 29.18
C GLY A 463 -13.27 2.35 28.86
N GLY A 464 -12.59 2.50 27.71
CA GLY A 464 -11.38 1.73 27.41
C GLY A 464 -10.24 1.98 28.40
N TYR A 465 -10.13 3.20 28.94
CA TYR A 465 -9.17 3.53 30.00
C TYR A 465 -9.62 2.96 31.36
N SER A 466 -10.87 3.24 31.76
CA SER A 466 -11.41 2.80 33.05
C SER A 466 -11.45 1.27 33.17
N GLY A 467 -11.90 0.58 32.12
CA GLY A 467 -11.87 -0.89 32.05
C GLY A 467 -10.44 -1.43 32.17
N GLY A 468 -9.45 -0.69 31.68
CA GLY A 468 -8.04 -1.08 31.66
C GLY A 468 -7.44 -1.05 33.05
N ILE A 469 -7.71 0.05 33.77
CA ILE A 469 -7.36 0.17 35.18
C ILE A 469 -8.03 -0.94 36.00
N MET A 470 -9.33 -1.17 35.78
CA MET A 470 -10.08 -2.21 36.50
C MET A 470 -9.50 -3.60 36.27
N ILE A 471 -9.26 -3.98 35.02
CA ILE A 471 -8.77 -5.32 34.72
C ILE A 471 -7.34 -5.52 35.23
N MET A 472 -6.43 -4.55 35.08
CA MET A 472 -5.09 -4.65 35.64
C MET A 472 -5.13 -4.75 37.18
N GLY A 473 -6.00 -3.97 37.82
CA GLY A 473 -6.25 -4.07 39.26
C GLY A 473 -6.81 -5.43 39.70
N SER A 474 -7.42 -6.21 38.82
CA SER A 474 -7.85 -7.58 39.15
C SER A 474 -6.70 -8.59 39.22
N PHE A 475 -5.54 -8.27 38.64
CA PHE A 475 -4.34 -9.12 38.74
C PHE A 475 -3.54 -8.81 40.02
N ILE A 476 -3.47 -7.54 40.43
CA ILE A 476 -2.62 -7.12 41.55
C ILE A 476 -3.15 -5.89 42.30
N GLY A 477 -4.44 -5.88 42.59
CA GLY A 477 -5.09 -4.84 43.38
C GLY A 477 -4.99 -5.10 44.88
N ARG A 478 -5.25 -4.04 45.65
CA ARG A 478 -5.37 -4.10 47.12
C ARG A 478 -6.45 -5.10 47.52
N ARG A 479 -6.08 -6.15 48.26
CA ARG A 479 -7.01 -7.17 48.77
C ARG A 479 -7.74 -6.68 50.01
N PHE A 480 -9.04 -6.98 50.08
CA PHE A 480 -9.88 -6.51 51.17
C PHE A 480 -9.49 -7.14 52.51
N GLU A 481 -9.17 -8.43 52.51
CA GLU A 481 -8.73 -9.19 53.68
C GLU A 481 -7.39 -8.72 54.27
N MET A 482 -6.55 -8.05 53.47
CA MET A 482 -5.26 -7.51 53.91
C MET A 482 -5.36 -6.06 54.41
N LEU A 483 -6.56 -5.46 54.33
CA LEU A 483 -6.79 -4.05 54.65
C LEU A 483 -6.40 -3.71 56.10
N GLU A 484 -6.81 -4.55 57.05
CA GLU A 484 -6.55 -4.38 58.48
C GLU A 484 -5.18 -4.93 58.90
N VAL A 485 -4.56 -5.78 58.08
CA VAL A 485 -3.28 -6.42 58.41
C VAL A 485 -2.11 -5.47 58.16
N ASN A 486 -1.97 -5.01 56.92
CA ASN A 486 -0.89 -4.09 56.52
C ASN A 486 -1.38 -3.06 55.49
N GLY A 487 -2.69 -3.04 55.22
CA GLY A 487 -3.27 -2.20 54.19
C GLY A 487 -2.86 -2.58 52.78
N ASP A 488 -2.25 -3.74 52.55
CA ASP A 488 -1.82 -4.28 51.24
C ASP A 488 -1.10 -3.24 50.35
N LYS A 489 -0.16 -2.51 50.95
CA LYS A 489 0.49 -1.34 50.34
C LYS A 489 1.34 -1.68 49.12
N GLU A 490 1.94 -2.87 49.09
CA GLU A 490 2.75 -3.33 47.96
C GLU A 490 1.87 -3.53 46.71
N ALA A 491 0.78 -4.30 46.83
CA ALA A 491 -0.18 -4.48 45.74
C ALA A 491 -0.81 -3.14 45.31
N GLN A 492 -1.16 -2.28 46.27
CA GLN A 492 -1.65 -0.92 45.97
C GLN A 492 -0.65 -0.12 45.14
N SER A 493 0.63 -0.13 45.50
CA SER A 493 1.68 0.61 44.78
C SER A 493 1.91 0.06 43.37
N GLN A 494 1.94 -1.26 43.21
CA GLN A 494 2.11 -1.89 41.90
C GLN A 494 0.91 -1.62 40.98
N ALA A 495 -0.32 -1.68 41.50
CA ALA A 495 -1.51 -1.29 40.75
C ALA A 495 -1.46 0.17 40.26
N TYR A 496 -0.96 1.09 41.10
CA TYR A 496 -0.77 2.49 40.70
C TYR A 496 0.25 2.67 39.59
N GLN A 497 1.38 1.96 39.64
CA GLN A 497 2.41 2.02 38.60
C GLN A 497 1.86 1.56 37.24
N MET A 498 1.13 0.44 37.19
CA MET A 498 0.48 -0.01 35.95
C MET A 498 -0.57 0.99 35.45
N ALA A 499 -1.39 1.55 36.36
CA ALA A 499 -2.39 2.55 35.98
C ALA A 499 -1.76 3.85 35.44
N GLN A 500 -0.62 4.27 35.99
CA GLN A 500 0.17 5.41 35.50
C GLN A 500 0.72 5.14 34.09
N ARG A 501 1.27 3.94 33.84
CA ARG A 501 1.74 3.56 32.50
C ARG A 501 0.62 3.60 31.46
N LEU A 502 -0.58 3.11 31.80
CA LEU A 502 -1.73 3.21 30.89
C LEU A 502 -2.21 4.65 30.73
N HIS A 503 -2.22 5.44 31.80
CA HIS A 503 -2.54 6.87 31.76
C HIS A 503 -1.63 7.60 30.77
N ASP A 504 -0.32 7.39 30.87
CA ASP A 504 0.66 8.06 30.02
C ASP A 504 0.46 7.69 28.54
N LYS A 505 0.14 6.42 28.23
CA LYS A 505 -0.25 6.02 26.87
C LYS A 505 -1.48 6.78 26.34
N PHE A 506 -2.50 6.99 27.17
CA PHE A 506 -3.67 7.79 26.79
C PHE A 506 -3.33 9.27 26.60
N ILE A 507 -2.52 9.86 27.49
CA ILE A 507 -2.10 11.26 27.37
C ILE A 507 -1.23 11.47 26.13
N GLU A 508 -0.27 10.58 25.88
CA GLU A 508 0.58 10.68 24.69
C GLU A 508 -0.23 10.54 23.41
N THR A 509 -1.18 9.60 23.35
CA THR A 509 -1.93 9.31 22.12
C THR A 509 -3.07 10.31 21.88
N TYR A 510 -3.88 10.58 22.91
CA TYR A 510 -5.12 11.34 22.79
C TYR A 510 -5.11 12.69 23.52
N GLY A 511 -4.05 12.98 24.29
CA GLY A 511 -3.96 14.19 25.10
C GLY A 511 -4.85 14.20 26.35
N SER A 512 -5.67 13.16 26.57
CA SER A 512 -6.61 13.09 27.69
C SER A 512 -7.09 11.65 27.94
N VAL A 513 -7.51 11.37 29.18
CA VAL A 513 -8.28 10.17 29.55
C VAL A 513 -9.79 10.42 29.54
N ILE A 514 -10.22 11.67 29.34
CA ILE A 514 -11.63 12.08 29.33
C ILE A 514 -12.24 11.85 27.95
N CYS A 515 -13.38 11.16 27.91
CA CYS A 515 -14.00 10.68 26.67
C CYS A 515 -14.31 11.81 25.69
N ALA A 516 -14.86 12.93 26.17
CA ALA A 516 -15.17 14.09 25.35
C ALA A 516 -13.93 14.73 24.70
N ASP A 517 -12.80 14.74 25.38
CA ASP A 517 -11.56 15.28 24.82
C ASP A 517 -10.97 14.34 23.78
N ILE A 518 -10.99 13.03 24.03
CA ILE A 518 -10.63 12.02 23.04
C ILE A 518 -11.54 12.17 21.79
N HIS A 519 -12.85 12.36 21.97
CA HIS A 519 -13.76 12.57 20.86
C HIS A 519 -13.38 13.81 20.02
N LYS A 520 -12.98 14.92 20.65
CA LYS A 520 -12.50 16.11 19.92
C LYS A 520 -11.28 15.81 19.06
N GLN A 521 -10.40 14.89 19.48
CA GLN A 521 -9.25 14.47 18.68
C GLN A 521 -9.69 13.63 17.47
N ILE A 522 -10.48 12.58 17.70
CA ILE A 522 -10.73 11.55 16.67
C ILE A 522 -11.95 11.85 15.77
N PHE A 523 -12.90 12.68 16.23
CA PHE A 523 -14.09 13.12 15.49
C PHE A 523 -14.13 14.61 15.18
N GLY A 524 -13.40 15.45 15.93
CA GLY A 524 -13.49 16.92 15.82
C GLY A 524 -14.56 17.58 16.66
N LYS A 525 -15.35 16.79 17.39
CA LYS A 525 -16.34 17.26 18.37
C LYS A 525 -16.55 16.18 19.43
N SER A 526 -17.11 16.57 20.57
CA SER A 526 -17.56 15.62 21.60
C SER A 526 -19.02 15.25 21.42
N PHE A 527 -19.42 14.14 22.04
CA PHE A 527 -20.80 13.63 21.97
C PHE A 527 -21.29 13.32 23.39
N CYS A 528 -22.47 13.83 23.74
CA CYS A 528 -23.21 13.43 24.94
C CYS A 528 -24.31 12.46 24.52
N LEU A 529 -24.08 11.17 24.78
CA LEU A 529 -24.86 10.05 24.24
C LEU A 529 -26.18 9.81 25.00
N ARG A 530 -26.73 10.82 25.68
CA ARG A 530 -27.97 10.67 26.48
C ARG A 530 -29.22 10.56 25.61
N SER A 531 -29.26 11.23 24.47
CA SER A 531 -30.38 11.17 23.53
C SER A 531 -30.12 10.14 22.41
N LYS A 532 -31.20 9.66 21.78
CA LYS A 532 -31.08 8.68 20.68
C LYS A 532 -30.52 9.32 19.42
N GLU A 533 -30.84 10.59 19.20
CA GLU A 533 -30.42 11.38 18.04
C GLU A 533 -28.89 11.54 18.02
N VAL A 534 -28.30 11.91 19.16
CA VAL A 534 -26.84 12.06 19.28
C VAL A 534 -26.13 10.71 19.19
N ARG A 535 -26.74 9.61 19.68
CA ARG A 535 -26.20 8.26 19.47
C ARG A 535 -26.16 7.88 17.99
N LYS A 536 -27.21 8.21 17.23
CA LYS A 536 -27.24 7.95 15.79
C LYS A 536 -26.15 8.75 15.07
N GLU A 537 -26.00 10.03 15.40
CA GLU A 537 -24.94 10.89 14.85
C GLU A 537 -23.54 10.36 15.18
N PHE A 538 -23.35 9.84 16.40
CA PHE A 538 -22.11 9.22 16.84
C PHE A 538 -21.80 7.93 16.06
N GLU A 539 -22.81 7.08 15.82
CA GLU A 539 -22.69 5.88 14.99
C GLU A 539 -22.36 6.24 13.52
N GLU A 540 -23.06 7.22 12.94
CA GLU A 540 -22.82 7.73 11.59
C GLU A 540 -21.42 8.36 11.43
N ALA A 541 -20.87 8.92 12.51
CA ALA A 541 -19.49 9.43 12.55
C ALA A 541 -18.42 8.33 12.65
N GLY A 542 -18.81 7.05 12.64
CA GLY A 542 -17.89 5.91 12.63
C GLY A 542 -17.47 5.41 14.01
N ALA A 543 -18.18 5.78 15.08
CA ALA A 543 -17.81 5.41 16.45
C ALA A 543 -17.56 3.92 16.66
N HIS A 544 -18.47 3.07 16.17
CA HIS A 544 -18.37 1.62 16.27
C HIS A 544 -17.81 0.96 14.99
N LEU A 545 -17.24 1.76 14.08
CA LEU A 545 -16.56 1.27 12.87
C LEU A 545 -15.05 1.27 13.08
N ASP A 546 -14.43 2.43 13.19
CA ASP A 546 -12.96 2.56 13.21
C ASP A 546 -12.43 3.60 14.20
N LYS A 547 -13.31 4.23 15.00
CA LYS A 547 -12.95 5.26 15.99
C LYS A 547 -12.85 4.69 17.40
N CYS A 548 -13.97 4.61 18.14
CA CYS A 548 -13.94 4.08 19.51
C CYS A 548 -13.52 2.62 19.57
N THR A 549 -13.75 1.85 18.49
CA THR A 549 -13.19 0.51 18.29
C THR A 549 -11.67 0.51 18.35
N THR A 550 -11.01 1.44 17.64
CA THR A 550 -9.56 1.63 17.67
C THR A 550 -9.08 2.07 19.06
N VAL A 551 -9.82 2.95 19.76
CA VAL A 551 -9.47 3.36 21.13
C VAL A 551 -9.45 2.17 22.09
N VAL A 552 -10.49 1.32 22.06
CA VAL A 552 -10.57 0.11 22.88
C VAL A 552 -9.49 -0.89 22.49
N ALA A 553 -9.24 -1.09 21.19
CA ALA A 553 -8.22 -1.98 20.67
C ALA A 553 -6.80 -1.58 21.12
N MET A 554 -6.45 -0.29 21.02
CA MET A 554 -5.17 0.24 21.50
C MET A 554 -5.03 0.08 23.01
N ALA A 555 -6.06 0.41 23.78
CA ALA A 555 -6.06 0.24 25.22
C ALA A 555 -5.88 -1.23 25.63
N ALA A 556 -6.53 -2.17 24.93
CA ALA A 556 -6.38 -3.60 25.19
C ALA A 556 -4.95 -4.07 24.91
N SER A 557 -4.36 -3.61 23.79
CA SER A 557 -2.96 -3.87 23.46
C SER A 557 -2.02 -3.31 24.53
N TRP A 558 -2.21 -2.07 25.01
CA TRP A 558 -1.37 -1.49 26.05
C TRP A 558 -1.51 -2.19 27.40
N VAL A 559 -2.72 -2.60 27.77
CA VAL A 559 -2.95 -3.39 28.99
C VAL A 559 -2.23 -4.73 28.90
N ALA A 560 -2.28 -5.41 27.76
CA ALA A 560 -1.54 -6.66 27.55
C ALA A 560 -0.02 -6.44 27.62
N ASP A 561 0.49 -5.36 27.03
CA ASP A 561 1.90 -4.97 27.11
C ASP A 561 2.36 -4.77 28.56
N ILE A 562 1.60 -3.98 29.32
CA ILE A 562 1.88 -3.68 30.74
C ILE A 562 1.84 -4.95 31.57
N LEU A 563 0.79 -5.78 31.42
CA LEU A 563 0.66 -7.03 32.17
C LEU A 563 1.78 -8.03 31.83
N SER A 564 2.24 -8.10 30.59
CA SER A 564 3.39 -8.92 30.21
C SER A 564 4.69 -8.42 30.83
N ASP A 565 4.93 -7.11 30.85
CA ASP A 565 6.13 -6.54 31.48
C ASP A 565 6.18 -6.79 32.99
N GLU A 566 5.01 -6.86 33.64
CA GLU A 566 4.88 -7.18 35.07
C GLU A 566 4.88 -8.70 35.34
N GLY A 567 4.99 -9.54 34.31
CA GLY A 567 5.05 -11.00 34.45
C GLY A 567 3.71 -11.70 34.69
N PHE A 568 2.58 -11.05 34.40
CA PHE A 568 1.25 -11.65 34.52
C PHE A 568 0.80 -12.43 33.28
N LEU A 569 1.45 -12.23 32.12
CA LEU A 569 1.13 -12.80 30.79
C LEU A 569 2.38 -13.22 30.02
#